data_AF-A0A850R230-F1
#
_entry.id   AF-A0A850R230-F1
#
_cell.length_a   1.000
_cell.length_b   1.000
_cell.length_c   1.000
_cell.angle_alpha   90.00
_cell.angle_beta   90.00
_cell.angle_gamma   90.00
#
_symmetry.space_group_name_H-M   'P 1'
#
loop_
_entity.id
_entity.type
_entity.pdbx_description
1 polymer ?
#
loop_
_entity_poly.entity_id
_entity_poly.type
_entity_poly.pdbx_seq_one_letter_code
_entity_poly.pdbx_strand_id
1 'polypeptide(L)' 'WIYSFNGKKVKGENDPAWHVRKDGGEFDQFTGATITPRAVVKSVKNVSLFWDQNKEKILNQPLNCSGE' A
#
# COMPACT_ATOMS: atom_id res chain seq x y z
N TRP A 1 6.43 -7.37 11.11
CA TRP A 1 5.24 -6.62 10.66
C TRP A 1 5.50 -5.88 9.35
N ILE A 2 6.32 -4.83 9.29
CA ILE A 2 6.51 -4.06 8.03
C ILE A 2 6.99 -4.90 6.83
N TYR A 3 7.77 -5.96 7.03
CA TYR A 3 8.18 -6.85 5.95
C TYR A 3 7.04 -7.74 5.39
N SER A 4 5.86 -7.77 6.01
CA SER A 4 4.73 -8.56 5.52
C SER A 4 4.15 -8.02 4.21
N PHE A 5 4.48 -6.78 3.83
CA PHE A 5 4.11 -6.19 2.54
C PHE A 5 5.00 -6.70 1.38
N ASN A 6 6.17 -7.29 1.67
CA ASN A 6 7.11 -7.70 0.63
C ASN A 6 6.50 -8.78 -0.28
N GLY A 7 6.64 -8.58 -1.59
CA GLY A 7 6.16 -9.52 -2.61
C GLY A 7 4.63 -9.60 -2.75
N LYS A 8 3.87 -8.82 -1.97
CA LYS A 8 2.41 -8.73 -2.11
C LYS A 8 2.04 -7.82 -3.29
N LYS A 9 0.96 -8.17 -3.97
CA LYS A 9 0.36 -7.36 -5.05
C LYS A 9 -1.11 -7.16 -4.73
N VAL A 10 -1.61 -5.96 -5.01
CA VAL A 10 -3.05 -5.69 -4.93
C VAL A 10 -3.73 -6.26 -6.18
N LYS A 11 -4.76 -7.09 -6.00
CA LYS A 11 -5.51 -7.68 -7.14
C LYS A 11 -6.64 -6.77 -7.63
N GLY A 12 -6.99 -5.75 -6.87
CA GLY A 12 -8.01 -4.75 -7.23
C GLY A 12 -8.46 -3.92 -6.02
N GLU A 13 -9.36 -2.98 -6.26
CA GLU A 13 -9.87 -2.06 -5.22
C GLU A 13 -10.54 -2.79 -4.05
N ASN A 14 -11.16 -3.95 -4.31
CA ASN A 14 -11.86 -4.74 -3.30
C ASN A 14 -11.07 -5.94 -2.81
N ASP A 15 -9.74 -5.94 -2.97
CA ASP A 15 -8.90 -7.06 -2.51
C ASP A 15 -9.02 -7.24 -0.97
N PRO A 16 -9.61 -8.36 -0.49
CA PRO A 16 -9.84 -8.59 0.93
C PRO A 16 -8.56 -8.94 1.69
N ALA A 17 -7.48 -9.31 0.99
CA ALA A 17 -6.20 -9.61 1.63
C ALA A 17 -5.59 -8.36 2.30
N TRP A 18 -5.94 -7.16 1.82
CA TRP A 18 -5.43 -5.86 2.26
C TRP A 18 -6.21 -5.27 3.44
N HIS A 19 -6.37 -6.09 4.47
CA HIS A 19 -6.92 -5.71 5.77
C HIS A 19 -6.10 -6.31 6.90
N VAL A 20 -6.31 -5.85 8.14
CA VAL A 20 -5.70 -6.53 9.30
C VAL A 20 -6.39 -7.88 9.52
N ARG A 21 -5.70 -8.87 10.10
CA ARG A 21 -6.25 -10.21 10.35
C ARG A 21 -7.56 -10.22 11.13
N LYS A 22 -7.72 -9.29 12.07
CA LYS A 22 -8.96 -9.10 12.83
C LYS A 22 -10.16 -8.73 11.96
N ASP A 23 -9.92 -8.11 10.81
CA ASP A 23 -10.91 -7.69 9.83
C ASP A 23 -10.97 -8.66 8.62
N GLY A 24 -10.30 -9.83 8.71
CA GLY A 24 -10.31 -10.86 7.67
C GLY A 24 -9.20 -10.78 6.61
N GLY A 25 -8.22 -9.88 6.76
CA GLY A 25 -7.08 -9.77 5.84
C GLY A 25 -5.83 -10.54 6.29
N GLU A 26 -4.70 -10.28 5.64
CA GLU A 26 -3.46 -11.05 5.88
C GLU A 26 -2.49 -10.38 6.88
N PHE A 27 -2.70 -9.10 7.19
CA PHE A 27 -1.74 -8.27 7.92
C PHE A 27 -1.97 -8.31 9.43
N ASP A 28 -0.92 -8.55 10.22
CA ASP A 28 -1.04 -8.51 11.67
C ASP A 28 -1.39 -7.11 12.18
N GLN A 29 -2.01 -7.02 13.35
CA GLN A 29 -2.10 -5.78 14.11
C GLN A 29 -1.11 -5.82 15.27
N PHE A 30 -0.69 -4.65 15.77
CA PHE A 30 0.02 -4.60 17.05
C PHE A 30 -0.98 -4.80 18.20
N THR A 31 -0.54 -5.44 19.27
CA THR A 31 -1.32 -5.52 20.51
C THR A 31 -1.55 -4.11 21.06
N GLY A 32 -2.81 -3.75 21.31
CA GLY A 32 -3.17 -2.41 21.83
C GLY A 32 -3.21 -1.28 20.80
N ALA A 33 -2.82 -1.50 19.54
CA ALA A 33 -2.91 -0.49 18.48
C ALA A 33 -3.61 -1.04 17.25
N THR A 34 -4.91 -0.76 17.13
CA THR A 34 -5.73 -1.26 16.00
C THR A 34 -5.96 -0.20 14.91
N ILE A 35 -5.92 1.09 15.26
CA ILE A 35 -6.15 2.19 14.29
C ILE A 35 -4.94 2.36 13.36
N THR A 36 -3.73 2.42 13.92
CA THR A 36 -2.49 2.61 13.16
C THR A 36 -2.24 1.54 12.09
N PRO A 37 -2.28 0.22 12.39
CA PRO A 37 -2.02 -0.79 11.36
C PRO A 37 -3.08 -0.81 10.26
N ARG A 38 -4.36 -0.54 10.56
CA ARG A 38 -5.41 -0.41 9.53
C ARG A 38 -5.13 0.74 8.58
N ALA A 39 -4.75 1.90 9.11
CA ALA A 39 -4.42 3.07 8.30
C ALA A 39 -3.24 2.77 7.38
N VAL A 40 -2.19 2.13 7.88
CA VAL A 40 -1.01 1.78 7.07
C VAL A 40 -1.37 0.78 5.97
N VAL A 41 -2.08 -0.31 6.29
CA VAL A 41 -2.48 -1.31 5.28
C VAL A 41 -3.32 -0.66 4.17
N LYS A 42 -4.27 0.21 4.55
CA LYS A 42 -5.10 0.97 3.60
C LYS A 42 -4.25 1.91 2.72
N SER A 43 -3.30 2.64 3.31
CA SER A 43 -2.43 3.55 2.55
C SER A 43 -1.54 2.81 1.57
N VAL A 44 -0.93 1.69 1.95
CA VAL A 44 -0.09 0.89 1.03
C VAL A 44 -0.92 0.33 -0.12
N LYS A 45 -2.13 -0.18 0.15
CA LYS A 45 -3.09 -0.61 -0.89
C LYS A 45 -3.38 0.52 -1.89
N ASN A 46 -3.73 1.70 -1.38
CA ASN A 46 -4.09 2.85 -2.21
C ASN A 46 -2.92 3.32 -3.07
N VAL A 47 -1.70 3.36 -2.51
CA VAL A 47 -0.50 3.74 -3.27
C VAL A 47 -0.17 2.71 -4.34
N SER A 48 -0.32 1.42 -4.06
CA SER A 48 -0.12 0.38 -5.07
C SER A 48 -1.11 0.50 -6.22
N LEU A 49 -2.39 0.74 -5.94
CA LEU A 49 -3.41 0.96 -6.98
C LEU A 49 -3.14 2.22 -7.78
N PHE A 50 -2.77 3.31 -7.11
CA PHE A 50 -2.40 4.56 -7.76
C PHE A 50 -1.21 4.36 -8.70
N TRP A 51 -0.17 3.65 -8.24
CA TRP A 51 0.98 3.32 -9.06
C TRP A 51 0.57 2.53 -10.30
N ASP A 52 -0.21 1.46 -10.14
CA ASP A 52 -0.64 0.62 -11.27
C ASP A 52 -1.44 1.42 -12.31
N GLN A 53 -2.26 2.39 -11.87
CA GLN A 53 -3.05 3.25 -12.74
C GLN A 53 -2.24 4.41 -13.39
N ASN A 54 -1.19 4.90 -12.73
CA ASN A 54 -0.50 6.13 -13.13
C ASN A 54 0.97 5.91 -13.52
N LYS A 55 1.44 4.67 -13.54
CA LYS A 55 2.85 4.32 -13.79
C LYS A 55 3.44 5.02 -15.02
N GLU A 56 2.76 4.97 -16.16
CA GLU A 56 3.24 5.60 -17.39
C GLU A 56 3.38 7.11 -17.25
N LYS A 57 2.38 7.76 -16.64
CA LYS A 57 2.41 9.21 -16.38
C LYS A 57 3.53 9.60 -15.42
N ILE A 58 3.80 8.79 -14.39
CA ILE A 58 4.86 9.05 -13.42
C ILE A 58 6.23 8.89 -14.08
N LEU A 59 6.42 7.82 -14.86
CA LEU A 59 7.70 7.54 -15.53
C LEU A 59 8.01 8.50 -16.68
N ASN A 60 7.00 9.06 -17.33
CA ASN A 60 7.17 10.02 -18.43
C ASN A 60 7.25 11.48 -17.95
N GLN A 61 7.28 11.75 -16.63
CA GLN A 61 7.49 13.11 -16.14
C GLN A 61 8.90 13.59 -16.51
N PRO A 62 9.04 14.87 -16.93
CA PRO A 62 10.34 15.43 -17.21
C PRO A 62 11.22 15.37 -15.95
N LEU A 63 12.45 14.91 -16.12
CA LEU A 63 13.44 14.85 -15.05
C LEU A 63 13.92 16.28 -14.74
N ASN A 64 13.12 17.01 -13.98
CA ASN A 64 13.44 18.36 -13.53
C ASN A 64 14.40 18.30 -12.33
N CYS A 65 15.53 17.61 -12.50
CA CYS A 65 16.63 17.65 -11.55
C CYS A 65 17.28 19.03 -11.63
N SER A 66 16.73 20.01 -10.91
CA SER A 66 17.38 21.28 -10.65
C SER A 66 18.54 21.03 -9.67
N GLY A 67 19.70 20.67 -10.21
CA GLY A 67 20.97 20.87 -9.52
C GLY A 67 21.30 22.35 -9.63
N GLU A 68 21.20 23.08 -8.52
CA GLU A 68 21.94 24.33 -8.33
C GLU A 68 23.40 24.00 -7.99
#